data_AF-A0A7C7E2L3-F1
#
_entry.id   AF-A0A7C7E2L3-F1
#
_cell.length_a   1.000
_cell.length_b   1.000
_cell.length_c   1.000
_cell.angle_alpha   90.00
_cell.angle_beta   90.00
_cell.angle_gamma   90.00
#
_symmetry.space_group_name_H-M   'P 1'
#
loop_
_entity.id
_entity.type
_entity.pdbx_description
1 polymer ?
#
loop_
_entity_poly.entity_id
_entity_poly.type
_entity_poly.pdbx_seq_one_letter_code
_entity_poly.pdbx_strand_id
1 'polypeptide(L)'
;ISEISRSLKGLARELDVPIIAMSQLSRAVEQRQDRRPVLSDLRESGAIEQDADVVIFLYTEPELEQNNAIELNVAKQRNGPTGSLKLFFSREICRFGDLDVIHAPGDSM
;
A
#
# COMPACT_ATOMS: atom_id res chain seq x y z
N ILE A 1 19.47 4.27 7.97
CA ILE A 1 18.21 3.56 7.67
C ILE A 1 18.44 2.39 6.70
N SER A 2 19.23 2.57 5.62
CA SER A 2 19.56 1.49 4.66
C SER A 2 20.16 0.21 5.26
N GLU A 3 20.83 0.29 6.41
CA GLU A 3 21.31 -0.90 7.14
C GLU A 3 20.14 -1.71 7.71
N ILE A 4 19.12 -1.05 8.25
CA ILE A 4 17.95 -1.70 8.84
C ILE A 4 17.21 -2.51 7.78
N SER A 5 16.94 -1.92 6.61
CA SER A 5 16.23 -2.61 5.52
C SER A 5 16.98 -3.84 5.03
N ARG A 6 18.30 -3.75 4.91
CA ARG A 6 19.16 -4.87 4.51
C ARG A 6 19.19 -5.97 5.56
N SER A 7 19.31 -5.61 6.84
CA SER A 7 19.28 -6.56 7.94
C SER A 7 17.92 -7.27 8.04
N LEU A 8 16.80 -6.56 7.87
CA LEU A 8 15.47 -7.16 7.81
C LEU A 8 15.34 -8.14 6.64
N LYS A 9 15.83 -7.79 5.45
CA LYS A 9 15.82 -8.69 4.30
C LYS A 9 16.68 -9.93 4.53
N GLY A 10 17.84 -9.77 5.19
CA GLY A 10 18.70 -10.87 5.61
C GLY A 10 17.98 -11.80 6.58
N LEU A 11 17.40 -11.25 7.64
CA LEU A 11 16.66 -11.99 8.66
C LEU A 11 15.47 -12.76 8.09
N ALA A 12 14.67 -12.13 7.22
CA ALA A 12 13.54 -12.78 6.55
C ALA A 12 13.97 -14.03 5.75
N ARG A 13 15.14 -13.96 5.10
CA ARG A 13 15.71 -15.07 4.33
C ARG A 13 16.30 -16.16 5.23
N GLU A 14 16.95 -15.77 6.32
CA GLU A 14 17.57 -16.71 7.26
C GLU A 14 16.52 -17.53 8.02
N LEU A 15 15.44 -16.89 8.46
CA LEU A 15 14.36 -17.51 9.21
C LEU A 15 13.26 -18.11 8.33
N ASP A 16 13.31 -17.88 7.01
CA ASP A 16 12.29 -18.27 6.04
C ASP A 16 10.87 -17.82 6.44
N VAL A 17 10.74 -16.54 6.85
CA VAL A 17 9.46 -15.94 7.23
C VAL A 17 9.23 -14.60 6.54
N PRO A 18 7.97 -14.26 6.19
CA PRO A 18 7.65 -12.94 5.68
C PRO A 18 7.80 -11.89 6.78
N ILE A 19 8.56 -10.83 6.50
CA ILE A 19 8.66 -9.66 7.37
C ILE A 19 7.91 -8.50 6.72
N ILE A 20 6.95 -7.94 7.45
CA ILE A 20 6.23 -6.73 7.08
C ILE A 20 6.80 -5.58 7.90
N ALA A 21 7.28 -4.55 7.21
CA ALA A 21 7.73 -3.31 7.81
C ALA A 21 6.87 -2.15 7.33
N MET A 22 6.51 -1.26 8.25
CA MET A 22 5.83 -0.01 7.92
C MET A 22 6.85 1.10 7.74
N SER A 23 6.65 1.93 6.73
CA SER A 23 7.48 3.10 6.45
C SER A 23 6.58 4.31 6.25
N GLN A 24 6.97 5.42 6.86
CA GLN A 24 6.35 6.71 6.60
C GLN A 24 6.88 7.26 5.27
N LEU A 25 6.03 7.99 4.55
CA LEU A 25 6.39 8.66 3.31
C LEU A 25 7.01 10.03 3.58
N SER A 26 7.82 10.52 2.64
CA SER A 26 8.25 11.92 2.64
C SER A 26 7.04 12.86 2.61
N ARG A 27 7.13 13.98 3.35
CA ARG A 27 6.12 15.06 3.31
C ARG A 27 5.99 15.72 1.93
N ALA A 28 6.96 15.50 1.03
CA ALA A 28 6.91 15.98 -0.35
C ALA A 28 5.66 15.50 -1.11
N VAL A 29 5.08 14.35 -0.73
CA VAL A 29 3.83 13.84 -1.30
C VAL A 29 2.67 14.85 -1.21
N GLU A 30 2.62 15.63 -0.12
CA GLU A 30 1.53 16.59 0.15
C GLU A 30 1.59 17.84 -0.74
N GLN A 31 2.78 18.15 -1.27
CA GLN A 31 3.03 19.31 -2.11
C GLN A 31 2.69 19.05 -3.58
N ARG A 32 2.50 17.79 -3.98
CA ARG A 32 2.12 17.41 -5.34
C ARG A 32 0.62 17.63 -5.56
N GLN A 33 0.26 17.96 -6.81
CA GLN A 33 -1.14 18.05 -7.22
C GLN A 33 -1.83 16.69 -7.10
N ASP A 34 -1.18 15.65 -7.63
CA ASP A 34 -1.53 14.26 -7.35
C ASP A 34 -0.75 13.77 -6.13
N ARG A 35 -1.48 13.57 -5.04
CA ARG A 35 -0.96 13.11 -3.74
C ARG A 35 -0.84 11.60 -3.63
N ARG A 36 -0.98 10.87 -4.75
CA ARG A 36 -0.70 9.43 -4.77
C ARG A 36 0.74 9.13 -4.38
N PRO A 37 0.95 8.23 -3.41
CA PRO A 37 2.27 7.71 -3.11
C PRO A 37 2.92 7.02 -4.32
N VAL A 38 4.20 7.30 -4.51
CA VAL A 38 5.06 6.67 -5.51
C VAL A 38 6.34 6.19 -4.84
N LEU A 39 7.09 5.31 -5.51
CA LEU A 39 8.32 4.73 -4.94
C LEU A 39 9.34 5.79 -4.50
N SER A 40 9.45 6.91 -5.23
CA SER A 40 10.36 8.00 -4.86
C SER A 40 10.01 8.68 -3.53
N ASP A 41 8.78 8.52 -3.00
CA ASP A 41 8.42 9.05 -1.69
C ASP A 41 9.05 8.24 -0.54
N LEU A 42 9.54 7.02 -0.82
CA LEU A 42 10.33 6.22 0.12
C LEU A 42 11.81 6.61 0.14
N ARG A 43 12.24 7.57 -0.67
CA ARG A 43 13.65 7.95 -0.81
C ARG A 43 14.28 8.40 0.51
N GLU A 44 13.51 9.07 1.37
CA GLU A 44 13.96 9.46 2.73
C GLU A 44 14.18 8.25 3.65
N SER A 45 13.55 7.11 3.33
CA SER A 45 13.76 5.85 4.03
C SER A 45 15.00 5.07 3.54
N GLY A 46 15.83 5.67 2.69
CA GLY A 46 17.09 5.08 2.24
C GLY A 46 16.90 3.94 1.22
N ALA A 47 17.46 2.77 1.51
CA ALA A 47 17.48 1.64 0.57
C ALA A 47 16.22 0.75 0.58
N ILE A 48 15.17 1.10 1.34
CA ILE A 48 13.94 0.28 1.47
C ILE A 48 13.34 -0.05 0.10
N GLU A 49 13.23 0.96 -0.78
CA GLU A 49 12.70 0.77 -2.13
C GLU A 49 13.44 -0.34 -2.89
N GLN A 50 14.77 -0.40 -2.74
CA GLN A 50 15.60 -1.38 -3.43
C GLN A 50 15.53 -2.76 -2.75
N ASP A 51 15.63 -2.79 -1.43
CA ASP A 51 15.74 -4.02 -0.65
C ASP A 51 14.43 -4.81 -0.57
N ALA A 52 13.28 -4.12 -0.52
CA ALA A 52 11.97 -4.76 -0.42
C ALA A 52 11.64 -5.64 -1.63
N ASP A 53 10.97 -6.77 -1.41
CA ASP A 53 10.42 -7.59 -2.50
C ASP A 53 9.08 -7.04 -3.00
N VAL A 54 8.27 -6.57 -2.06
CA VAL A 54 6.94 -5.99 -2.31
C VAL A 54 6.86 -4.62 -1.65
N VAL A 55 6.34 -3.63 -2.37
CA VAL A 55 5.99 -2.32 -1.81
C VAL A 55 4.51 -2.08 -2.06
N ILE A 56 3.78 -1.83 -0.98
CA ILE A 56 2.35 -1.57 -1.00
C ILE A 56 2.12 -0.17 -0.44
N PHE A 57 1.39 0.65 -1.19
CA PHE A 57 0.89 1.94 -0.71
C PHE A 57 -0.60 1.85 -0.45
N LEU A 58 -1.03 2.58 0.58
CA LEU A 58 -2.43 2.84 0.86
C LEU A 58 -2.72 4.31 0.54
N TYR A 59 -3.80 4.56 -0.18
CA TYR A 59 -4.20 5.90 -0.56
C TYR A 59 -5.72 6.03 -0.59
N THR A 60 -6.26 7.06 0.05
CA THR A 60 -7.68 7.39 -0.03
C THR A 60 -7.85 8.53 -1.03
N GLU A 61 -8.51 8.25 -2.15
CA GLU A 61 -8.94 9.30 -3.08
C GLU A 61 -9.96 10.21 -2.38
N PRO A 62 -9.81 11.55 -2.41
CA PRO A 62 -10.74 12.48 -1.77
C PRO A 62 -12.20 12.24 -2.14
N GLU A 63 -12.45 11.88 -3.41
CA GLU A 63 -13.77 11.59 -3.95
C GLU A 63 -14.39 10.30 -3.40
N LEU A 64 -13.55 9.38 -2.91
CA LEU A 64 -13.98 8.07 -2.40
C LEU A 64 -14.00 8.01 -0.86
N GLU A 65 -13.52 9.05 -0.18
CA GLU A 65 -13.40 9.08 1.27
C GLU A 65 -14.76 8.90 1.97
N GLN A 66 -15.82 9.46 1.38
CA GLN A 66 -17.20 9.35 1.87
C GLN A 66 -17.74 7.91 1.81
N ASN A 67 -17.18 7.08 0.92
CA ASN A 67 -17.58 5.69 0.72
C ASN A 67 -16.71 4.71 1.51
N ASN A 68 -15.86 5.22 2.41
CA ASN A 68 -14.88 4.42 3.15
C ASN A 68 -14.01 3.55 2.22
N ALA A 69 -13.80 3.95 0.97
CA ALA A 69 -12.96 3.19 0.07
C ALA A 69 -11.51 3.65 0.21
N ILE A 70 -10.60 2.69 0.26
CA ILE A 70 -9.16 2.92 0.18
C ILE A 70 -8.63 2.21 -1.06
N GLU A 71 -7.65 2.80 -1.73
CA GLU A 71 -6.88 2.07 -2.70
C GLU A 71 -5.65 1.45 -2.06
N LEU A 72 -5.45 0.16 -2.34
CA LEU A 72 -4.21 -0.56 -2.14
C LEU A 72 -3.49 -0.67 -3.48
N ASN A 73 -2.29 -0.09 -3.57
CA ASN A 73 -1.44 -0.15 -4.76
C ASN A 73 -0.19 -0.98 -4.48
N VAL A 74 -0.05 -2.11 -5.15
CA VAL A 74 1.18 -2.90 -5.21
C VAL A 74 2.13 -2.21 -6.19
N ALA A 75 2.87 -1.22 -5.71
CA ALA A 75 3.78 -0.39 -6.51
C ALA A 75 5.07 -1.12 -6.92
N LYS A 76 5.47 -2.15 -6.17
CA LYS A 76 6.59 -3.04 -6.52
C LYS A 76 6.24 -4.47 -6.16
N GLN A 77 6.56 -5.39 -7.06
CA GLN A 77 6.49 -6.83 -6.82
C GLN A 77 7.62 -7.49 -7.62
N ARG A 78 8.62 -8.06 -6.93
CA ARG A 78 9.78 -8.69 -7.60
C ARG A 78 9.41 -9.92 -8.42
N ASN A 79 8.42 -10.68 -7.96
CA ASN A 79 8.11 -12.01 -8.50
C ASN A 79 6.67 -12.12 -9.03
N GLY A 80 6.12 -11.05 -9.59
CA GLY A 80 4.72 -11.00 -10.00
C GLY A 80 4.27 -9.63 -10.48
N PRO A 81 2.97 -9.48 -10.80
CA PRO A 81 2.44 -8.23 -11.31
C PRO A 81 2.33 -7.16 -10.22
N THR A 82 2.43 -5.91 -10.64
CA THR A 82 1.98 -4.73 -9.90
C THR A 82 0.53 -4.41 -10.24
N GLY A 83 -0.11 -3.56 -9.45
CA GLY A 83 -1.48 -3.12 -9.72
C GLY A 83 -2.17 -2.53 -8.50
N SER A 84 -3.33 -1.95 -8.75
CA SER A 84 -4.17 -1.34 -7.74
C SER A 84 -5.49 -2.06 -7.59
N LEU A 85 -6.00 -2.11 -6.36
CA LEU A 85 -7.35 -2.56 -6.04
C LEU A 85 -7.98 -1.65 -4.99
N LYS A 86 -9.30 -1.53 -5.04
CA LYS A 86 -10.08 -0.78 -4.05
C LYS A 86 -10.61 -1.72 -2.98
N LEU A 87 -10.46 -1.31 -1.72
CA LEU A 87 -10.91 -2.03 -0.54
C LEU A 87 -11.90 -1.14 0.22
N PHE A 88 -12.86 -1.76 0.89
CA PHE A 88 -13.69 -1.07 1.88
C PHE A 88 -12.99 -1.05 3.24
N PHE A 89 -12.94 0.11 3.90
CA PHE A 89 -12.35 0.27 5.22
C PHE A 89 -13.40 0.63 6.27
N SER A 90 -13.81 -0.36 7.06
CA SER A 90 -14.69 -0.13 8.20
C SER A 90 -13.92 0.52 9.35
N ARG A 91 -14.06 1.85 9.48
CA ARG A 91 -13.35 2.67 10.47
C ARG A 91 -13.67 2.28 11.91
N GLU A 92 -14.91 1.87 12.18
CA GLU A 92 -15.40 1.53 13.53
C GLU A 92 -14.68 0.32 14.14
N ILE A 93 -14.25 -0.61 13.30
CA ILE A 93 -13.60 -1.86 13.72
C ILE A 93 -12.20 -2.03 13.12
N CYS A 94 -11.66 -1.00 12.46
CA CYS A 94 -10.35 -1.00 11.80
C CYS A 94 -10.15 -2.22 10.88
N ARG A 95 -11.15 -2.51 10.04
CA ARG A 95 -11.16 -3.70 9.18
C ARG A 95 -11.22 -3.34 7.70
N PHE A 96 -10.35 -3.97 6.92
CA PHE A 96 -10.46 -3.98 5.45
C PHE A 96 -11.34 -5.15 5.00
N GLY A 97 -12.22 -4.90 4.04
CA GLY A 97 -13.04 -5.89 3.38
C GLY A 97 -13.08 -5.65 1.87
N ASP A 98 -13.63 -6.62 1.15
CA ASP A 98 -13.85 -6.48 -0.28
C ASP A 98 -14.83 -5.32 -0.52
N LEU A 99 -14.51 -4.47 -1.49
CA LEU A 99 -15.44 -3.46 -1.94
C LEU A 99 -16.44 -4.14 -2.88
N ASP A 100 -17.59 -4.54 -2.34
CA ASP A 100 -18.67 -5.14 -3.14
C ASP A 100 -19.23 -4.07 -4.10
N VAL A 101 -18.77 -4.08 -5.35
CA VAL A 101 -19.22 -3.13 -6.39
C VAL A 101 -20.56 -3.58 -7.00
N ILE A 102 -21.11 -4.73 -6.58
CA ILE A 102 -22.32 -5.32 -7.15
C ILE A 102 -23.48 -5.18 -6.16
N HIS A 103 -24.18 -4.06 -6.26
CA HIS A 103 -25.65 -4.04 -6.22
C HIS A 103 -26.10 -2.93 -7.18
N ALA A 104 -26.15 -3.24 -8.48
CA ALA A 104 -27.05 -2.51 -9.35
C ALA A 104 -28.47 -2.83 -8.86
N PRO A 105 -29.31 -1.82 -8.54
CA PRO A 105 -30.72 -2.07 -8.21
C PRO A 105 -31.41 -2.55 -9.49
N GLY A 106 -31.46 -3.86 -9.71
CA GLY A 106 -32.05 -4.44 -10.91
C GLY A 106 -31.96 -5.96 -11.04
N ASP A 107 -30.96 -6.62 -10.45
CA ASP A 107 -30.73 -8.06 -10.67
C ASP A 107 -31.43 -8.96 -9.63
N SER A 108 -32.71 -8.69 -9.42
CA SER A 108 -33.60 -9.56 -8.65
C SER A 108 -35.02 -9.46 -9.21
N MET A 109 -35.23 -9.95 -10.43
CA MET A 109 -36.50 -10.50 -10.93
C MET A 109 -36.24 -11.48 -12.07
#